data_AF-A0A839EQZ3-F1
#
_entry.id   AF-A0A839EQZ3-F1
#
_cell.length_a   1.000
_cell.length_b   1.000
_cell.length_c   1.000
_cell.angle_alpha   90.00
_cell.angle_beta   90.00
_cell.angle_gamma   90.00
#
_symmetry.space_group_name_H-M   'P 1'
#
loop_
_entity.id
_entity.type
_entity.pdbx_description
1 polymer ?
#
loop_
_entity_poly.entity_id
_entity_poly.type
_entity_poly.pdbx_seq_one_letter_code
_entity_poly.pdbx_strand_id
1 'polypeptide(L)'
;MSTLLTINVKNLESATQGFYFFQQPALYAGGPVVYSNSLFAQSLGNFNDTGSTLTFQVNMQYFAGIQQAHSTPQVGQSSGYASASRAIDLAPASGTANDWTTASASPLGLSQPTAGTGVQPGAFRITTPVYAPPAIFNVGSAVEVNGGIALSNFVVANPSNNTDCQPILKYYVQTGNYTPGTVMNFSASSVKAAVCDFTGGHSVINVTLNADGTWATETIQ
;
A
#
# COMPACT_ATOMS: atom_id res chain seq x y z
N MET A 1 18.59 8.54 0.30
CA MET A 1 18.23 8.28 1.71
C MET A 1 16.72 8.33 1.75
N SER A 2 16.03 7.22 2.00
CA SER A 2 14.55 7.21 2.04
C SER A 2 14.09 7.83 3.36
N THR A 3 13.12 8.74 3.30
CA THR A 3 12.48 9.28 4.51
C THR A 3 11.60 8.18 5.11
N LEU A 4 11.72 7.92 6.41
CA LEU A 4 10.87 6.95 7.09
C LEU A 4 9.61 7.65 7.60
N LEU A 5 8.44 7.22 7.13
CA LEU A 5 7.15 7.67 7.64
C LEU A 5 6.76 6.82 8.84
N THR A 6 6.32 7.47 9.92
CA THR A 6 5.99 6.81 11.19
C THR A 6 4.58 7.18 11.62
N ILE A 7 3.78 6.17 11.94
CA ILE A 7 2.47 6.32 12.57
C ILE A 7 2.52 5.67 13.95
N ASN A 8 2.27 6.44 15.00
CA ASN A 8 2.17 5.93 16.38
C ASN A 8 0.72 5.92 16.82
N VAL A 9 0.23 4.80 17.34
CA VAL A 9 -1.16 4.63 17.74
C VAL A 9 -1.26 4.37 19.23
N LYS A 10 -2.17 5.10 19.88
CA LYS A 10 -2.64 4.84 21.24
C LYS A 10 -4.09 4.39 21.22
N ASN A 11 -4.42 3.46 22.11
CA ASN A 11 -5.78 3.03 22.38
C ASN A 11 -6.20 3.52 23.77
N LEU A 12 -7.26 4.34 23.85
CA LEU A 12 -7.85 4.80 25.11
C LEU A 12 -9.20 4.13 25.42
N GLU A 13 -9.67 3.21 24.58
CA GLU A 13 -10.85 2.39 24.92
C GLU A 13 -10.56 1.44 26.06
N SER A 14 -11.59 1.06 26.82
CA SER A 14 -11.47 0.16 27.97
C SER A 14 -11.07 -1.27 27.60
N ALA A 15 -11.14 -1.65 26.32
CA ALA A 15 -10.81 -2.97 25.83
C ALA A 15 -9.60 -2.95 24.89
N THR A 16 -8.89 -4.08 24.83
CA THR A 16 -7.88 -4.34 23.79
C THR A 16 -8.55 -4.37 22.43
N GLN A 17 -8.01 -3.59 21.48
CA GLN A 17 -8.47 -3.55 20.11
C GLN A 17 -7.44 -4.15 19.16
N GLY A 18 -7.91 -4.82 18.11
CA GLY A 18 -7.07 -5.19 16.96
C GLY A 18 -6.97 -4.00 16.02
N PHE A 19 -5.78 -3.62 15.59
CA PHE A 19 -5.55 -2.54 14.63
C PHE A 19 -5.00 -3.09 13.33
N TYR A 20 -5.38 -2.52 12.21
CA TYR A 20 -4.76 -2.77 10.91
C TYR A 20 -4.55 -1.48 10.12
N PHE A 21 -3.56 -1.52 9.23
CA PHE A 21 -3.09 -0.37 8.46
C PHE A 21 -3.23 -0.65 6.97
N PHE A 22 -3.58 0.38 6.22
CA PHE A 22 -3.71 0.29 4.77
C PHE A 22 -3.45 1.64 4.12
N GLN A 23 -3.10 1.64 2.83
CA GLN A 23 -2.86 2.87 2.09
C GLN A 23 -4.11 3.29 1.32
N GLN A 24 -4.27 4.58 1.07
CA GLN A 24 -5.12 5.08 0.01
C GLN A 24 -4.75 4.37 -1.31
N PRO A 25 -5.70 3.75 -2.01
CA PRO A 25 -5.47 3.18 -3.32
C PRO A 25 -4.86 4.21 -4.27
N ALA A 26 -3.83 3.79 -5.01
CA ALA A 26 -3.29 4.58 -6.10
C ALA A 26 -4.37 4.83 -7.16
N LEU A 27 -4.20 5.87 -7.96
CA LEU A 27 -5.01 6.07 -9.15
C LEU A 27 -4.44 5.22 -10.27
N TYR A 28 -5.28 4.35 -10.84
CA TYR A 28 -4.93 3.49 -11.96
C TYR A 28 -5.62 4.00 -13.22
N ALA A 29 -4.86 4.24 -14.28
CA ALA A 29 -5.42 4.65 -15.57
C ALA A 29 -6.35 3.55 -16.14
N GLY A 30 -7.45 3.96 -16.78
CA GLY A 30 -8.40 3.04 -17.41
C GLY A 30 -9.51 2.49 -16.49
N GLY A 31 -9.59 2.94 -15.23
CA GLY A 31 -10.66 2.60 -14.30
C GLY A 31 -10.80 1.11 -13.92
N PRO A 32 -9.73 0.31 -13.80
CA PRO A 32 -9.83 -1.07 -13.33
C PRO A 32 -10.34 -1.14 -11.88
N VAL A 33 -10.84 -2.32 -11.48
CA VAL A 33 -11.14 -2.61 -10.07
C VAL A 33 -9.83 -2.65 -9.29
N VAL A 34 -9.71 -1.75 -8.33
CA VAL A 34 -8.54 -1.65 -7.46
C VAL A 34 -8.79 -2.41 -6.16
N TYR A 35 -7.88 -3.31 -5.84
CA TYR A 35 -7.85 -4.04 -4.59
C TYR A 35 -6.85 -3.40 -3.62
N SER A 36 -7.06 -3.57 -2.32
CA SER A 36 -6.17 -3.06 -1.29
C SER A 36 -5.87 -4.18 -0.31
N ASN A 37 -4.64 -4.25 0.16
CA ASN A 37 -4.24 -5.15 1.22
C ASN A 37 -4.14 -4.42 2.55
N SER A 38 -4.42 -5.14 3.63
CA SER A 38 -3.86 -4.78 4.93
C SER A 38 -2.34 -4.91 4.88
N LEU A 39 -1.64 -3.91 5.38
CA LEU A 39 -0.18 -3.79 5.35
C LEU A 39 0.46 -4.28 6.65
N PHE A 40 -0.25 -4.06 7.76
CA PHE A 40 0.22 -4.37 9.10
C PHE A 40 -0.99 -4.56 10.00
N ALA A 41 -0.87 -5.42 11.01
CA ALA A 41 -1.90 -5.59 12.01
C ALA A 41 -1.32 -6.03 13.36
N GLN A 42 -1.89 -5.52 14.45
CA GLN A 42 -1.49 -5.89 15.81
C GLN A 42 -2.58 -5.51 16.82
N SER A 43 -2.71 -6.27 17.90
CA SER A 43 -3.56 -5.91 19.05
C SER A 43 -2.86 -4.91 19.97
N LEU A 44 -3.62 -3.95 20.50
CA LEU A 44 -3.12 -2.93 21.42
C LEU A 44 -4.12 -2.73 22.59
N GLY A 45 -3.63 -2.93 23.80
CA GLY A 45 -4.39 -2.67 25.04
C GLY A 45 -4.54 -1.19 25.35
N ASN A 46 -5.33 -0.87 26.38
CA ASN A 46 -5.49 0.52 26.83
C ASN A 46 -4.13 1.13 27.24
N PHE A 47 -3.84 2.33 26.78
CA PHE A 47 -2.59 3.03 27.05
C PHE A 47 -2.41 3.39 28.54
N ASN A 48 -3.48 3.79 29.23
CA ASN A 48 -3.39 4.14 30.65
C ASN A 48 -3.10 2.92 31.54
N ASP A 49 -3.53 1.73 31.11
CA ASP A 49 -3.30 0.49 31.86
C ASP A 49 -1.93 -0.15 31.52
N THR A 50 -1.45 0.02 30.29
CA THR A 50 -0.30 -0.75 29.77
C THR A 50 0.91 0.10 29.37
N GLY A 51 0.75 1.41 29.19
CA GLY A 51 1.75 2.30 28.59
C GLY A 51 2.09 1.98 27.13
N SER A 52 1.39 1.05 26.48
CA SER A 52 1.76 0.53 25.16
C SER A 52 1.38 1.48 24.02
N THR A 53 2.28 1.63 23.06
CA THR A 53 2.04 2.35 21.79
C THR A 53 2.33 1.40 20.64
N LEU A 54 1.50 1.42 19.60
CA LEU A 54 1.73 0.66 18.38
C LEU A 54 2.40 1.55 17.33
N THR A 55 3.53 1.12 16.77
CA THR A 55 4.26 1.89 15.77
C THR A 55 4.26 1.16 14.43
N PHE A 56 3.79 1.86 13.39
CA PHE A 56 3.86 1.45 12.00
C PHE A 56 4.87 2.33 11.27
N GLN A 57 5.77 1.71 10.52
CA GLN A 57 6.80 2.42 9.76
C GLN A 57 6.81 1.98 8.30
N VAL A 58 6.94 2.95 7.41
CA VAL A 58 6.98 2.73 5.96
C VAL A 58 7.97 3.70 5.31
N ASN A 59 8.80 3.19 4.39
CA ASN A 59 9.72 4.04 3.65
C ASN A 59 8.97 4.90 2.62
N MET A 60 9.31 6.19 2.55
CA MET A 60 8.91 7.10 1.48
C MET A 60 9.71 6.82 0.21
N GLN A 61 9.54 5.60 -0.30
CA GLN A 61 10.09 5.10 -1.55
C GLN A 61 8.94 4.40 -2.28
N TYR A 62 8.73 4.76 -3.54
CA TYR A 62 7.73 4.07 -4.36
C TYR A 62 8.31 2.76 -4.88
N PHE A 63 7.48 1.72 -4.85
CA PHE A 63 7.82 0.44 -5.43
C PHE A 63 6.75 0.02 -6.42
N ALA A 64 7.17 -0.35 -7.62
CA ALA A 64 6.37 -1.17 -8.51
C ALA A 64 6.38 -2.61 -8.00
N GLY A 65 5.21 -3.27 -8.02
CA GLY A 65 5.08 -4.66 -7.62
C GLY A 65 4.36 -5.51 -8.65
N ILE A 66 4.79 -6.76 -8.78
CA ILE A 66 4.05 -7.85 -9.42
C ILE A 66 3.89 -9.00 -8.44
N GLN A 67 2.73 -9.65 -8.46
CA GLN A 67 2.45 -10.82 -7.63
C GLN A 67 1.66 -11.85 -8.41
N GLN A 68 2.00 -13.13 -8.25
CA GLN A 68 1.23 -14.24 -8.81
C GLN A 68 -0.01 -14.50 -7.94
N ALA A 69 -1.13 -14.78 -8.60
CA ALA A 69 -2.39 -15.24 -8.02
C ALA A 69 -2.91 -16.51 -8.72
N HIS A 70 -3.73 -17.29 -8.04
CA HIS A 70 -4.39 -18.54 -8.46
C HIS A 70 -5.86 -18.28 -8.77
N SER A 71 -6.42 -17.23 -8.18
CA SER A 71 -7.80 -16.80 -8.37
C SER A 71 -7.86 -15.29 -8.41
N THR A 72 -8.97 -14.77 -8.94
CA THR A 72 -9.28 -13.35 -8.83
C THR A 72 -9.29 -12.94 -7.35
N PRO A 73 -8.66 -11.81 -6.97
CA PRO A 73 -8.62 -11.33 -5.60
C PRO A 73 -10.02 -11.17 -5.00
N GLN A 74 -10.20 -11.59 -3.74
CA GLN A 74 -11.46 -11.51 -2.99
C GLN A 74 -11.20 -11.00 -1.58
N VAL A 75 -12.09 -10.16 -1.05
CA VAL A 75 -11.98 -9.61 0.31
C VAL A 75 -11.88 -10.74 1.34
N GLY A 76 -10.97 -10.59 2.30
CA GLY A 76 -10.68 -11.56 3.36
C GLY A 76 -9.75 -12.70 2.94
N GLN A 77 -9.34 -12.78 1.67
CA GLN A 77 -8.41 -13.80 1.17
C GLN A 77 -7.01 -13.23 0.96
N SER A 78 -6.00 -14.10 0.93
CA SER A 78 -4.66 -13.70 0.51
C SER A 78 -4.67 -13.15 -0.91
N SER A 79 -3.95 -12.05 -1.14
CA SER A 79 -3.82 -11.42 -2.46
C SER A 79 -3.01 -12.25 -3.47
N GLY A 80 -2.07 -13.07 -3.00
CA GLY A 80 -1.23 -13.90 -3.84
C GLY A 80 -0.07 -14.57 -3.07
N TYR A 81 0.97 -14.98 -3.81
CA TYR A 81 2.12 -15.75 -3.25
C TYR A 81 3.44 -15.15 -3.69
N ALA A 82 4.03 -15.67 -4.76
CA ALA A 82 5.29 -15.20 -5.28
C ALA A 82 5.11 -13.75 -5.73
N SER A 83 6.03 -12.90 -5.31
CA SER A 83 6.02 -11.49 -5.64
C SER A 83 7.42 -11.01 -5.96
N ALA A 84 7.48 -9.96 -6.77
CA ALA A 84 8.69 -9.21 -7.02
C ALA A 84 8.36 -7.72 -6.98
N SER A 85 9.32 -6.93 -6.52
CA SER A 85 9.18 -5.49 -6.40
C SER A 85 10.49 -4.80 -6.77
N ARG A 86 10.37 -3.56 -7.25
CA ARG A 86 11.50 -2.68 -7.56
C ARG A 86 11.17 -1.27 -7.12
N ALA A 87 12.13 -0.63 -6.46
CA ALA A 87 12.09 0.82 -6.25
C ALA A 87 11.98 1.50 -7.62
N ILE A 88 11.08 2.47 -7.75
CA ILE A 88 10.77 3.15 -9.01
C ILE A 88 10.53 4.64 -8.73
N ASP A 89 10.85 5.49 -9.69
CA ASP A 89 10.55 6.92 -9.61
C ASP A 89 9.17 7.21 -10.18
N LEU A 90 8.63 8.39 -9.86
CA LEU A 90 7.42 8.90 -10.53
C LEU A 90 7.81 9.79 -11.70
N ALA A 91 7.04 9.70 -12.78
CA ALA A 91 7.16 10.59 -13.91
C ALA A 91 7.01 12.05 -13.45
N PRO A 92 7.99 12.94 -13.70
CA PRO A 92 7.88 14.32 -13.32
C PRO A 92 6.94 15.09 -14.27
N ALA A 93 6.46 16.26 -13.85
CA ALA A 93 5.72 17.15 -14.74
C ALA A 93 6.57 17.66 -15.92
N SER A 94 7.90 17.71 -15.74
CA SER A 94 8.88 18.07 -16.76
C SER A 94 10.19 17.32 -16.51
N GLY A 95 10.85 16.87 -17.58
CA GLY A 95 12.10 16.10 -17.50
C GLY A 95 11.87 14.59 -17.64
N THR A 96 12.82 13.80 -17.15
CA THR A 96 12.78 12.33 -17.22
C THR A 96 13.14 11.73 -15.86
N ALA A 97 12.48 10.64 -15.47
CA ALA A 97 12.80 9.83 -14.30
C ALA A 97 12.75 8.35 -14.66
N ASN A 98 13.32 7.47 -13.85
CA ASN A 98 13.24 6.02 -14.10
C ASN A 98 11.89 5.48 -13.61
N ASP A 99 10.85 5.75 -14.40
CA ASP A 99 9.43 5.61 -14.06
C ASP A 99 8.74 4.43 -14.75
N TRP A 100 9.46 3.64 -15.55
CA TRP A 100 8.89 2.50 -16.28
C TRP A 100 9.68 1.22 -16.00
N THR A 101 8.99 0.17 -15.53
CA THR A 101 9.53 -1.20 -15.47
C THR A 101 8.69 -2.20 -16.27
N THR A 102 9.34 -3.25 -16.76
CA THR A 102 8.69 -4.40 -17.41
C THR A 102 8.75 -5.61 -16.50
N ALA A 103 7.60 -6.26 -16.31
CA ALA A 103 7.47 -7.49 -15.56
C ALA A 103 7.80 -8.73 -16.39
N SER A 104 8.25 -9.78 -15.71
CA SER A 104 8.49 -11.12 -16.24
C SER A 104 7.68 -12.14 -15.43
N ALA A 105 7.13 -13.15 -16.10
CA ALA A 105 6.40 -14.24 -15.45
C ALA A 105 7.31 -15.43 -15.09
N SER A 106 8.45 -15.62 -15.78
CA SER A 106 9.36 -16.73 -15.54
C SER A 106 10.81 -16.37 -15.91
N PRO A 107 11.71 -16.17 -14.93
CA PRO A 107 11.39 -16.06 -13.50
C PRO A 107 10.47 -14.86 -13.22
N LEU A 108 9.64 -14.96 -12.17
CA LEU A 108 8.80 -13.84 -11.73
C LEU A 108 9.70 -12.67 -11.32
N GLY A 109 9.51 -11.50 -11.92
CA GLY A 109 10.41 -10.38 -11.68
C GLY A 109 9.97 -9.07 -12.30
N LEU A 110 10.71 -8.03 -11.95
CA LEU A 110 10.64 -6.70 -12.56
C LEU A 110 12.06 -6.31 -13.02
N SER A 111 12.14 -5.80 -14.26
CA SER A 111 13.36 -5.21 -14.79
C SER A 111 13.76 -3.95 -14.03
N GLN A 112 15.01 -3.53 -14.16
CA GLN A 112 15.46 -2.25 -13.65
C GLN A 112 14.63 -1.13 -14.31
N PRO A 113 14.09 -0.18 -13.54
CA PRO A 113 13.32 0.91 -14.13
C PRO A 113 14.17 1.78 -15.06
N THR A 114 13.54 2.24 -16.14
CA THR A 114 14.12 3.13 -17.14
C THR A 114 13.21 4.32 -17.39
N ALA A 115 13.72 5.33 -18.09
CA ALA A 115 12.92 6.49 -18.47
C ALA A 115 11.84 6.11 -19.50
N GLY A 116 10.59 6.28 -19.09
CA GLY A 116 9.43 5.98 -19.88
C GLY A 116 8.96 7.14 -20.76
N THR A 117 8.35 6.82 -21.91
CA THR A 117 7.67 7.81 -22.75
C THR A 117 6.17 7.78 -22.51
N GLY A 118 5.57 8.95 -22.25
CA GLY A 118 4.12 9.08 -22.09
C GLY A 118 3.57 8.42 -20.83
N VAL A 119 4.38 8.29 -19.78
CA VAL A 119 3.91 7.97 -18.43
C VAL A 119 3.26 9.24 -17.86
N GLN A 120 2.08 9.12 -17.27
CA GLN A 120 1.38 10.26 -16.70
C GLN A 120 2.20 10.89 -15.56
N PRO A 121 2.32 12.23 -15.48
CA PRO A 121 2.98 12.88 -14.34
C PRO A 121 2.42 12.42 -12.99
N GLY A 122 3.31 12.09 -12.07
CA GLY A 122 3.00 11.52 -10.76
C GLY A 122 2.72 10.01 -10.76
N ALA A 123 2.78 9.35 -11.92
CA ALA A 123 2.64 7.89 -12.02
C ALA A 123 3.98 7.21 -12.34
N PHE A 124 4.05 5.92 -12.08
CA PHE A 124 5.00 5.01 -12.71
C PHE A 124 4.23 3.99 -13.58
N ARG A 125 4.92 3.36 -14.52
CA ARG A 125 4.35 2.36 -15.45
C ARG A 125 4.92 0.97 -15.21
N ILE A 126 4.04 -0.02 -15.19
CA ILE A 126 4.39 -1.44 -15.26
C ILE A 126 3.89 -2.00 -16.60
N THR A 127 4.78 -2.51 -17.44
CA THR A 127 4.40 -3.36 -18.58
C THR A 127 4.29 -4.80 -18.13
N THR A 128 3.11 -5.37 -18.31
CA THR A 128 2.83 -6.76 -17.99
C THR A 128 3.30 -7.67 -19.13
N PRO A 129 3.96 -8.81 -18.86
CA PRO A 129 4.40 -9.73 -19.91
C PRO A 129 3.20 -10.35 -20.64
N VAL A 130 3.49 -10.98 -21.77
CA VAL A 130 2.54 -11.93 -22.38
C VAL A 130 2.43 -13.14 -21.45
N TYR A 131 1.21 -13.53 -21.10
CA TYR A 131 0.93 -14.81 -20.46
C TYR A 131 -0.45 -15.31 -20.90
N ALA A 132 -0.73 -16.59 -20.66
CA ALA A 132 -2.00 -17.23 -20.98
C ALA A 132 -2.70 -17.73 -19.71
N PRO A 133 -4.05 -17.81 -19.71
CA PRO A 133 -4.79 -18.52 -18.69
C PRO A 133 -4.25 -19.96 -18.52
N PRO A 134 -4.24 -20.52 -17.29
CA PRO A 134 -4.92 -20.02 -16.09
C PRO A 134 -4.09 -19.05 -15.24
N ALA A 135 -2.95 -18.54 -15.74
CA ALA A 135 -2.11 -17.63 -14.96
C ALA A 135 -2.83 -16.30 -14.66
N ILE A 136 -2.74 -15.84 -13.41
CA ILE A 136 -3.24 -14.56 -12.95
C ILE A 136 -2.10 -13.82 -12.27
N PHE A 137 -1.94 -12.54 -12.62
CA PHE A 137 -0.97 -11.66 -11.98
C PHE A 137 -1.67 -10.41 -11.48
N ASN A 138 -1.21 -9.91 -10.35
CA ASN A 138 -1.56 -8.61 -9.81
C ASN A 138 -0.38 -7.66 -10.03
N VAL A 139 -0.67 -6.42 -10.42
CA VAL A 139 0.34 -5.36 -10.54
C VAL A 139 -0.13 -4.09 -9.87
N GLY A 140 0.80 -3.34 -9.28
CA GLY A 140 0.44 -2.06 -8.66
C GLY A 140 1.50 -1.50 -7.73
N SER A 141 1.03 -0.68 -6.79
CA SER A 141 1.85 -0.02 -5.79
C SER A 141 2.22 -0.99 -4.67
N ALA A 142 3.52 -1.20 -4.49
CA ALA A 142 4.07 -1.88 -3.33
C ALA A 142 4.67 -0.89 -2.34
N VAL A 143 4.73 -1.29 -1.08
CA VAL A 143 5.35 -0.53 0.01
C VAL A 143 6.23 -1.46 0.82
N GLU A 144 7.32 -0.91 1.34
CA GLU A 144 8.18 -1.61 2.30
C GLU A 144 7.72 -1.29 3.72
N VAL A 145 7.18 -2.30 4.41
CA VAL A 145 6.64 -2.21 5.76
C VAL A 145 7.36 -3.25 6.62
N ASN A 146 7.92 -2.80 7.75
CA ASN A 146 8.63 -3.67 8.71
C ASN A 146 9.70 -4.58 8.08
N GLY A 147 10.42 -4.08 7.06
CA GLY A 147 11.49 -4.81 6.37
C GLY A 147 11.03 -5.83 5.33
N GLY A 148 9.73 -5.92 5.05
CA GLY A 148 9.16 -6.71 3.95
C GLY A 148 8.45 -5.82 2.93
N ILE A 149 8.48 -6.21 1.65
CA ILE A 149 7.72 -5.51 0.60
C ILE A 149 6.40 -6.23 0.35
N ALA A 150 5.30 -5.49 0.43
CA ALA A 150 3.96 -5.99 0.15
C ALA A 150 3.27 -5.10 -0.89
N LEU A 151 2.47 -5.70 -1.78
CA LEU A 151 1.52 -4.93 -2.59
C LEU A 151 0.53 -4.26 -1.67
N SER A 152 0.49 -2.92 -1.67
CA SER A 152 -0.46 -2.15 -0.88
C SER A 152 -1.82 -2.09 -1.55
N ASN A 153 -1.81 -1.76 -2.83
CA ASN A 153 -2.99 -1.74 -3.67
C ASN A 153 -2.57 -2.13 -5.08
N PHE A 154 -3.49 -2.75 -5.81
CA PHE A 154 -3.16 -3.40 -7.07
C PHE A 154 -4.41 -3.64 -7.90
N VAL A 155 -4.18 -3.98 -9.16
CA VAL A 155 -5.19 -4.42 -10.12
C VAL A 155 -4.81 -5.80 -10.64
N VAL A 156 -5.80 -6.57 -11.08
CA VAL A 156 -5.52 -7.77 -11.87
C VAL A 156 -4.94 -7.31 -13.21
N ALA A 157 -3.75 -7.79 -13.53
CA ALA A 157 -3.05 -7.41 -14.75
C ALA A 157 -3.76 -7.98 -15.98
N ASN A 158 -3.65 -7.28 -17.11
CA ASN A 158 -3.97 -7.81 -18.42
C ASN A 158 -2.66 -8.16 -19.13
N PRO A 159 -2.57 -9.30 -19.85
CA PRO A 159 -1.36 -9.65 -20.57
C PRO A 159 -1.03 -8.60 -21.64
N SER A 160 0.26 -8.32 -21.82
CA SER A 160 0.75 -7.35 -22.82
C SER A 160 0.19 -5.93 -22.67
N ASN A 161 -0.16 -5.53 -21.45
CA ASN A 161 -0.73 -4.21 -21.17
C ASN A 161 0.18 -3.35 -20.30
N ASN A 162 0.05 -2.03 -20.45
CA ASN A 162 0.66 -1.04 -19.57
C ASN A 162 -0.32 -0.64 -18.47
N THR A 163 0.18 -0.63 -17.23
CA THR A 163 -0.55 -0.14 -16.07
C THR A 163 0.19 1.07 -15.50
N ASP A 164 -0.45 2.24 -15.58
CA ASP A 164 0.05 3.46 -14.92
C ASP A 164 -0.55 3.54 -13.53
N CYS A 165 0.31 3.73 -12.53
CA CYS A 165 -0.03 3.76 -11.12
C CYS A 165 0.45 5.06 -10.51
N GLN A 166 -0.47 5.89 -10.03
CA GLN A 166 -0.19 7.13 -9.31
C GLN A 166 -0.40 6.92 -7.80
N PRO A 167 0.66 6.60 -7.04
CA PRO A 167 0.56 6.31 -5.61
C PRO A 167 0.19 7.56 -4.80
N ILE A 168 -0.51 7.35 -3.66
CA ILE A 168 -0.92 8.42 -2.76
C ILE A 168 -0.32 8.16 -1.37
N LEU A 169 0.44 9.12 -0.84
CA LEU A 169 1.08 9.03 0.48
C LEU A 169 0.11 9.32 1.63
N LYS A 170 -0.99 8.57 1.65
CA LYS A 170 -2.02 8.63 2.68
C LYS A 170 -2.27 7.22 3.20
N TYR A 171 -2.20 7.08 4.51
CA TYR A 171 -2.42 5.82 5.20
C TYR A 171 -3.61 5.94 6.14
N TYR A 172 -4.20 4.81 6.46
CA TYR A 172 -5.36 4.69 7.32
C TYR A 172 -5.06 3.69 8.41
N VAL A 173 -5.57 3.98 9.60
CA VAL A 173 -5.57 3.07 10.75
C VAL A 173 -7.01 2.77 11.12
N GLN A 174 -7.35 1.49 11.28
CA GLN A 174 -8.69 1.07 11.65
C GLN A 174 -8.65 -0.10 12.61
N THR A 175 -9.69 -0.25 13.43
CA THR A 175 -9.88 -1.42 14.28
C THR A 175 -10.51 -2.59 13.51
N GLY A 176 -10.04 -3.81 13.74
CA GLY A 176 -10.53 -5.03 13.11
C GLY A 176 -9.47 -6.12 12.96
N ASN A 177 -9.77 -7.11 12.13
CA ASN A 177 -9.07 -8.40 12.13
C ASN A 177 -8.40 -8.74 10.78
N TYR A 178 -8.19 -7.76 9.88
CA TYR A 178 -7.47 -8.02 8.63
C TYR A 178 -5.99 -8.27 8.91
N THR A 179 -5.45 -9.36 8.37
CA THR A 179 -4.03 -9.70 8.48
C THR A 179 -3.22 -9.15 7.31
N PRO A 180 -1.92 -8.88 7.48
CA PRO A 180 -1.07 -8.37 6.41
C PRO A 180 -1.10 -9.25 5.15
N GLY A 181 -1.19 -8.64 3.98
CA GLY A 181 -1.25 -9.32 2.68
C GLY A 181 -2.63 -9.87 2.28
N THR A 182 -3.65 -9.71 3.13
CA THR A 182 -5.03 -10.04 2.78
C THR A 182 -5.76 -8.86 2.16
N VAL A 183 -6.58 -9.16 1.15
CA VAL A 183 -7.42 -8.19 0.47
C VAL A 183 -8.47 -7.68 1.46
N MET A 184 -8.56 -6.38 1.61
CA MET A 184 -9.52 -5.72 2.49
C MET A 184 -10.50 -4.85 1.71
N ASN A 185 -11.65 -4.58 2.32
CA ASN A 185 -12.66 -3.67 1.75
C ASN A 185 -12.31 -2.21 2.07
N PHE A 186 -11.55 -1.55 1.19
CA PHE A 186 -11.17 -0.15 1.36
C PHE A 186 -12.36 0.78 1.59
N SER A 187 -13.40 0.68 0.76
CA SER A 187 -14.56 1.57 0.82
C SER A 187 -15.32 1.47 2.14
N ALA A 188 -15.39 0.29 2.75
CA ALA A 188 -16.00 0.12 4.07
C ALA A 188 -15.05 0.54 5.20
N SER A 189 -13.79 0.12 5.14
CA SER A 189 -12.80 0.35 6.19
C SER A 189 -12.42 1.83 6.36
N SER A 190 -12.34 2.58 5.26
CA SER A 190 -11.87 3.97 5.24
C SER A 190 -12.85 4.98 5.86
N VAL A 191 -14.15 4.68 5.91
CA VAL A 191 -15.19 5.64 6.36
C VAL A 191 -15.00 6.12 7.79
N LYS A 192 -14.57 5.22 8.68
CA LYS A 192 -14.39 5.50 10.11
C LYS A 192 -12.95 5.25 10.57
N ALA A 193 -11.98 5.30 9.66
CA ALA A 193 -10.58 5.10 9.98
C ALA A 193 -9.92 6.43 10.37
N ALA A 194 -8.88 6.37 11.21
CA ALA A 194 -7.98 7.51 11.35
C ALA A 194 -7.20 7.73 10.06
N VAL A 195 -7.04 8.98 9.65
CA VAL A 195 -6.35 9.35 8.40
C VAL A 195 -4.99 9.95 8.71
N CYS A 196 -3.95 9.40 8.09
CA CYS A 196 -2.56 9.82 8.19
C CYS A 196 -2.07 10.31 6.81
N ASP A 197 -2.13 11.61 6.56
CA ASP A 197 -1.88 12.22 5.24
C ASP A 197 -0.50 12.88 5.12
N PHE A 198 0.51 12.13 4.68
CA PHE A 198 1.90 12.59 4.60
C PHE A 198 2.21 13.49 3.39
N THR A 199 1.22 13.90 2.60
CA THR A 199 1.45 14.73 1.40
C THR A 199 2.01 16.12 1.70
N GLY A 200 1.93 16.57 2.95
CA GLY A 200 2.46 17.86 3.42
C GLY A 200 3.95 17.89 3.75
N GLY A 201 4.71 16.81 3.49
CA GLY A 201 6.16 16.74 3.75
C GLY A 201 6.55 16.41 5.20
N HIS A 202 5.56 16.12 6.04
CA HIS A 202 5.79 15.56 7.37
C HIS A 202 6.07 14.06 7.29
N SER A 203 6.66 13.53 8.34
CA SER A 203 7.15 12.15 8.46
C SER A 203 6.65 11.44 9.71
N VAL A 204 6.01 12.14 10.65
CA VAL A 204 5.47 11.53 11.88
C VAL A 204 4.03 12.00 12.15
N ILE A 205 3.12 11.04 12.30
CA ILE A 205 1.73 11.28 12.71
C ILE A 205 1.40 10.42 13.93
N ASN A 206 0.88 11.04 14.98
CA ASN A 206 0.31 10.33 16.12
C ASN A 206 -1.21 10.17 15.92
N VAL A 207 -1.70 9.00 16.29
CA VAL A 207 -3.11 8.60 16.22
C VAL A 207 -3.56 8.17 17.60
N THR A 208 -4.72 8.62 18.02
CA THR A 208 -5.37 8.17 19.26
C THR A 208 -6.78 7.69 18.94
N LEU A 209 -7.08 6.45 19.31
CA LEU A 209 -8.46 5.98 19.46
C LEU A 209 -8.94 6.40 20.84
N ASN A 210 -9.88 7.34 20.89
CA ASN A 210 -10.44 7.88 22.13
C ASN A 210 -11.35 6.85 22.81
N ALA A 211 -11.63 7.06 24.11
CA ALA A 211 -12.49 6.17 24.89
C ALA A 211 -13.94 6.09 24.38
N ASP A 212 -14.38 7.07 23.57
CA ASP A 212 -15.70 7.11 22.93
C ASP A 212 -15.72 6.48 21.52
N GLY A 213 -14.60 5.88 21.09
CA GLY A 213 -14.44 5.24 19.78
C GLY A 213 -14.17 6.23 18.63
N THR A 214 -13.95 7.51 18.91
CA THR A 214 -13.54 8.50 17.89
C THR A 214 -12.03 8.52 17.70
N TRP A 215 -11.58 9.05 16.56
CA TRP A 215 -10.16 9.18 16.26
C TRP A 215 -9.68 10.63 16.41
N ALA A 216 -8.48 10.79 16.96
CA ALA A 216 -7.71 12.03 16.89
C ALA A 216 -6.38 11.78 16.17
N THR A 217 -5.96 12.71 15.32
CA THR A 217 -4.67 12.66 14.62
C THR A 217 -3.90 13.95 14.82
N GLU A 218 -2.59 13.83 15.02
CA GLU A 218 -1.68 14.94 15.27
C GLU A 218 -0.44 14.80 14.39
N THR A 219 -0.16 15.81 13.58
CA THR A 219 1.09 15.88 12.79
C THR A 219 2.18 16.49 13.65
N ILE A 220 3.32 15.81 13.78
CA ILE A 220 4.40 16.21 14.70
C ILE A 220 5.54 16.91 13.96
N GLN A 221 5.97 16.34 12.84
CA GLN A 221 7.14 16.75 12.06
C GLN A 221 6.90 16.48 10.60
#